data_AF-A0A9E2YUS2-F1
#
_entry.id   AF-A0A9E2YUS2-F1
#
_cell.length_a   1.000
_cell.length_b   1.000
_cell.length_c   1.000
_cell.angle_alpha   90.00
_cell.angle_beta   90.00
_cell.angle_gamma   90.00
#
_symmetry.space_group_name_H-M   'P 1'
#
loop_
_entity.id
_entity.type
_entity.pdbx_description
1 polymer ?
#
loop_
_entity_poly.entity_id
_entity_poly.type
_entity_poly.pdbx_seq_one_letter_code
_entity_poly.pdbx_strand_id
1 'polypeptide(L)' 'MMFKKPVGHRQPWTAEEDEDLRRRCAAGETLREIAQALGRTQEGCRSRANKLGVPCRSS' A
#
# COMPACT_ATOMS: atom_id res chain seq x y z
N MET A 1 -13.14 -10.68 -21.79
CA MET A 1 -11.87 -9.98 -21.46
C MET A 1 -12.19 -8.98 -20.37
N MET A 2 -11.62 -9.14 -19.17
CA MET A 2 -12.00 -8.38 -17.97
C MET A 2 -11.58 -6.92 -18.10
N PHE A 3 -12.54 -6.05 -18.43
CA PHE A 3 -12.40 -4.60 -18.31
C PHE A 3 -12.18 -4.25 -16.83
N LYS A 4 -10.93 -4.04 -16.41
CA LYS A 4 -10.64 -3.45 -15.10
C LYS A 4 -11.08 -1.98 -15.14
N LYS A 5 -12.32 -1.77 -14.67
CA LYS A 5 -13.05 -0.50 -14.58
C LYS A 5 -12.21 0.59 -13.88
N PRO A 6 -12.21 1.83 -14.37
CA PRO A 6 -11.51 2.93 -13.71
C PRO A 6 -12.32 3.54 -12.55
N VAL A 7 -11.59 3.87 -11.48
CA VAL A 7 -11.76 4.90 -10.44
C VAL A 7 -13.13 5.08 -9.75
N GLY A 8 -13.15 4.66 -8.48
CA GLY A 8 -13.97 5.19 -7.38
C GLY A 8 -13.17 5.06 -6.09
N HIS A 9 -12.89 6.18 -5.42
CA HIS A 9 -11.97 6.35 -4.29
C HIS A 9 -12.38 5.60 -3.00
N ARG A 10 -12.33 4.26 -2.98
CA ARG A 10 -12.41 3.43 -1.75
C ARG A 10 -12.27 1.95 -2.09
N GLN A 11 -11.16 1.52 -2.68
CA GLN A 11 -10.79 0.11 -2.50
C GLN A 11 -10.35 -0.03 -1.04
N PRO A 12 -11.16 -0.68 -0.17
CA PRO A 12 -10.80 -0.84 1.23
C PRO A 12 -9.47 -1.60 1.29
N TRP A 13 -8.61 -1.18 2.20
CA TRP A 13 -7.43 -1.96 2.54
C TRP A 13 -7.90 -3.19 3.30
N THR A 14 -7.54 -4.36 2.81
CA THR A 14 -7.76 -5.59 3.57
C THR A 14 -6.75 -5.69 4.70
N ALA A 15 -7.09 -6.48 5.73
CA ALA A 15 -6.16 -6.78 6.82
C ALA A 15 -4.87 -7.45 6.30
N GLU A 16 -4.98 -8.23 5.22
CA GLU A 16 -3.84 -8.84 4.54
C GLU A 16 -2.93 -7.78 3.90
N GLU A 17 -3.50 -6.81 3.16
CA GLU A 17 -2.72 -5.71 2.56
C GLU A 17 -2.04 -4.85 3.66
N ASP A 18 -2.69 -4.65 4.80
CA ASP A 18 -2.11 -3.92 5.93
C ASP A 18 -0.95 -4.69 6.59
N GLU A 19 -1.11 -6.00 6.79
CA GLU A 19 -0.06 -6.83 7.36
C GLU A 19 1.14 -6.92 6.41
N ASP A 20 0.88 -7.04 5.12
CA ASP A 20 1.89 -7.10 4.07
C ASP A 20 2.63 -5.76 3.96
N LEU A 21 1.90 -4.64 4.00
CA LEU A 21 2.51 -3.31 4.10
C LEU A 21 3.35 -3.16 5.36
N ARG A 22 2.88 -3.66 6.51
CA ARG A 22 3.61 -3.60 7.78
C ARG A 22 4.87 -4.46 7.76
N ARG A 23 4.79 -5.68 7.26
CA ARG A 23 5.93 -6.60 7.12
C ARG A 23 7.00 -6.03 6.21
N ARG A 24 6.61 -5.49 5.04
CA ARG A 24 7.57 -4.89 4.09
C ARG A 24 8.17 -3.59 4.61
N CYS A 25 7.37 -2.73 5.26
CA CYS A 25 7.91 -1.53 5.93
C CYS A 25 8.91 -1.92 7.04
N ALA A 26 8.61 -2.97 7.82
CA ALA A 26 9.51 -3.49 8.84
C ALA A 26 10.78 -4.14 8.24
N ALA A 27 10.68 -4.73 7.05
CA ALA A 27 11.83 -5.22 6.28
C ALA A 27 12.71 -4.09 5.72
N GLY A 28 12.25 -2.83 5.80
CA GLY A 28 12.96 -1.67 5.29
C GLY A 28 12.73 -1.38 3.81
N GLU A 29 11.73 -2.01 3.20
CA GLU A 29 11.35 -1.73 1.81
C GLU A 29 10.78 -0.32 1.66
N THR A 30 11.00 0.25 0.48
CA THR A 30 10.47 1.57 0.16
C THR A 30 8.98 1.50 -0.17
N LEU A 31 8.25 2.59 0.09
CA LEU A 31 6.85 2.70 -0.32
C LEU A 31 6.63 2.41 -1.82
N ARG A 32 7.64 2.66 -2.66
CA ARG A 32 7.59 2.38 -4.10
C ARG A 32 7.56 0.89 -4.40
N GLU A 33 8.40 0.11 -3.74
CA GLU A 33 8.45 -1.34 -3.89
C GLU A 33 7.18 -1.99 -3.38
N ILE A 34 6.72 -1.57 -2.20
CA ILE A 34 5.48 -2.02 -1.59
C ILE A 34 4.27 -1.70 -2.49
N ALA A 35 4.23 -0.49 -3.04
CA ALA A 35 3.19 -0.07 -3.98
C ALA A 35 3.19 -0.92 -5.26
N GLN A 36 4.37 -1.23 -5.81
CA GLN A 36 4.48 -2.13 -6.97
C GLN A 36 4.01 -3.55 -6.63
N ALA A 37 4.43 -4.09 -5.47
CA ALA A 37 4.05 -5.43 -5.02
C ALA A 37 2.53 -5.56 -4.79
N LEU A 38 1.92 -4.53 -4.19
CA LEU A 38 0.48 -4.49 -3.91
C LEU A 38 -0.38 -4.04 -5.11
N GLY A 39 0.25 -3.59 -6.22
CA GLY A 39 -0.45 -2.97 -7.34
C GLY A 39 -1.22 -1.70 -6.96
N ARG A 40 -0.75 -0.99 -5.93
CA ARG A 40 -1.32 0.25 -5.41
C ARG A 40 -0.42 1.43 -5.76
N THR A 41 -0.89 2.64 -5.47
CA THR A 41 -0.08 3.86 -5.60
C THR A 41 0.74 4.08 -4.33
N GLN A 42 1.91 4.72 -4.48
CA GLN A 42 2.73 5.14 -3.35
C GLN A 42 1.96 6.04 -2.37
N GLU A 43 1.16 6.96 -2.89
CA GLU A 43 0.30 7.84 -2.09
C GLU A 43 -0.74 7.05 -1.28
N GLY A 44 -1.32 6.00 -1.85
CA GLY A 44 -2.22 5.10 -1.14
C GLY A 44 -1.52 4.36 0.00
N CYS A 45 -0.33 3.83 -0.27
CA CYS A 45 0.50 3.16 0.74
C CYS A 45 0.95 4.11 1.84
N ARG A 46 1.36 5.34 1.50
CA ARG A 46 1.75 6.39 2.45
C ARG A 46 0.59 6.78 3.36
N SER A 47 -0.59 7.04 2.77
CA SER A 47 -1.79 7.37 3.54
C SER A 47 -2.18 6.24 4.49
N ARG A 48 -2.05 4.97 4.04
CA ARG A 48 -2.34 3.81 4.88
C ARG A 48 -1.31 3.59 5.97
N ALA A 49 -0.02 3.65 5.64
CA ALA A 49 1.07 3.55 6.61
C ALA A 49 0.92 4.60 7.72
N ASN A 50 0.55 5.83 7.35
CA ASN A 50 0.26 6.90 8.30
C ASN A 50 -0.94 6.55 9.21
N LYS A 51 -2.04 6.03 8.65
CA LYS A 51 -3.20 5.56 9.43
C LYS A 51 -2.89 4.36 10.34
N LEU A 52 -1.99 3.49 9.93
CA LEU A 52 -1.55 2.32 10.70
C LEU A 52 -0.42 2.65 11.70
N GLY A 53 0.13 3.87 11.66
CA GLY A 53 1.27 4.27 12.48
C GLY A 53 2.56 3.51 12.16
N VAL A 54 2.69 2.97 10.93
CA VAL A 54 3.86 2.18 10.54
C VAL A 54 4.92 3.12 9.97
N PRO A 55 6.17 3.09 10.47
CA PRO A 55 7.25 3.87 9.90
C PRO A 55 7.64 3.30 8.55
N CYS A 56 7.20 3.96 7.48
CA CYS A 56 7.59 3.64 6.11
C CYS A 56 8.68 4.61 5.64
N ARG A 57 9.77 4.10 5.07
CA ARG A 57 10.76 4.95 4.41
C ARG A 57 10.17 5.45 3.08
N SER A 58 10.04 6.77 2.97
CA SER A 58 9.59 7.48 1.77
C SER A 58 10.74 7.89 0.84
N SER A 59 11.95 7.37 1.06
CA SER A 59 13.15 7.74 0.30
C SER A 59 13.89 6.52 -0.22
#